data_AF-A0A8T4YNB3-F1
#
_entry.id   AF-A0A8T4YNB3-F1
#
_cell.length_a   1.000
_cell.length_b   1.000
_cell.length_c   1.000
_cell.angle_alpha   90.00
_cell.angle_beta   90.00
_cell.angle_gamma   90.00
#
_symmetry.space_group_name_H-M   'P 1'
#
loop_
_entity.id
_entity.type
_entity.pdbx_description
1 polymer ?
#
loop_
_entity_poly.entity_id
_entity_poly.type
_entity_poly.pdbx_seq_one_letter_code
_entity_poly.pdbx_strand_id
1 'polypeptide(L)'
;SRLFQKVYKNVLGVEPKYAYNTGITDANVFAGEARIPCLHLGPERGNVHQPNEYTPIEWLLPISKMYAMIATHFLGRDSSE
;
A
#
# COMPACT_ATOMS: atom_id res chain seq x y z
N SER A 1 6.86 -5.23 -5.79
CA SER A 1 7.39 -4.01 -6.45
C SER A 1 8.67 -3.56 -5.76
N ARG A 2 9.79 -3.40 -6.48
CA ARG A 2 11.07 -2.93 -5.89
C ARG A 2 10.95 -1.53 -5.28
N LEU A 3 10.15 -0.66 -5.92
CA LEU A 3 9.85 0.68 -5.41
C LEU A 3 9.13 0.61 -4.06
N PHE A 4 8.06 -0.18 -3.97
CA PHE A 4 7.31 -0.34 -2.72
C PHE A 4 8.20 -0.87 -1.60
N GLN A 5 9.02 -1.89 -1.87
CA GLN A 5 9.93 -2.44 -0.87
C GLN A 5 10.90 -1.38 -0.32
N LYS A 6 11.49 -0.56 -1.20
CA LYS A 6 12.36 0.54 -0.80
C LYS A 6 11.63 1.58 0.06
N VAL A 7 10.43 2.00 -0.36
CA VAL A 7 9.64 3.00 0.37
C VAL A 7 9.19 2.47 1.72
N TYR A 8 8.67 1.24 1.78
CA TYR A 8 8.22 0.61 3.02
C TYR A 8 9.36 0.50 4.03
N LYS A 9 10.53 0.01 3.61
CA LYS A 9 11.72 -0.08 4.46
C LYS A 9 12.21 1.29 4.94
N ASN A 10 12.15 2.30 4.09
CA ASN A 10 12.53 3.67 4.48
C ASN A 10 11.57 4.24 5.53
N VAL A 11 10.26 4.07 5.36
CA VAL A 11 9.26 4.65 6.27
C VAL A 11 9.16 3.89 7.59
N LEU A 12 9.18 2.56 7.56
CA LEU A 12 8.92 1.72 8.72
C LEU A 12 10.17 1.05 9.32
N GLY A 13 11.33 1.17 8.67
CA GLY A 13 12.60 0.59 9.15
C GLY A 13 12.70 -0.93 9.01
N VAL A 14 11.65 -1.60 8.52
CA VAL A 14 11.55 -3.06 8.39
C VAL A 14 11.12 -3.46 6.98
N GLU A 15 11.35 -4.72 6.59
CA GLU A 15 10.89 -5.22 5.28
C GLU A 15 9.35 -5.39 5.26
N PRO A 16 8.69 -5.20 4.10
CA PRO A 16 7.25 -5.43 3.98
C PRO A 16 6.90 -6.90 4.20
N LYS A 17 5.84 -7.13 4.97
CA LYS A 17 5.21 -8.45 5.11
C LYS A 17 4.19 -8.64 3.99
N TYR A 18 4.44 -9.61 3.12
CA TYR A 18 3.48 -10.02 2.10
C TYR A 18 2.53 -11.06 2.69
N ALA A 19 1.24 -10.86 2.51
CA ALA A 19 0.20 -11.74 3.02
C ALA A 19 -0.89 -11.93 1.95
N TYR A 20 -1.54 -13.09 2.02
CA TYR A 20 -2.79 -13.34 1.30
C TYR A 20 -3.96 -12.94 2.20
N ASN A 21 -5.05 -12.49 1.58
CA ASN A 21 -6.29 -12.17 2.27
C ASN A 21 -7.43 -12.99 1.63
N THR A 22 -8.37 -13.46 2.43
CA THR A 22 -9.59 -14.14 1.97
C THR A 22 -10.66 -13.16 1.51
N GLY A 23 -10.54 -11.88 1.87
CA GLY A 23 -11.38 -10.80 1.36
C GLY A 23 -11.07 -10.45 -0.09
N ILE A 24 -12.12 -10.20 -0.88
CA ILE A 24 -12.02 -9.71 -2.24
C ILE A 24 -11.75 -8.20 -2.21
N THR A 25 -10.88 -7.74 -3.11
CA THR A 25 -10.60 -6.32 -3.30
C THR A 25 -10.63 -6.02 -4.79
N ASP A 26 -10.85 -4.75 -5.15
CA ASP A 26 -10.88 -4.31 -6.55
C ASP A 26 -9.54 -4.56 -7.28
N ALA A 27 -8.45 -4.78 -6.53
CA ALA A 27 -7.17 -5.20 -7.11
C ALA A 27 -7.29 -6.50 -7.92
N ASN A 28 -8.25 -7.37 -7.62
CA ASN A 28 -8.49 -8.58 -8.41
C ASN A 28 -8.99 -8.24 -9.82
N VAL A 29 -9.89 -7.27 -9.94
CA VAL A 29 -10.42 -6.81 -11.23
C VAL A 29 -9.31 -6.10 -12.01
N PHE A 30 -8.63 -5.16 -11.37
CA PHE A 30 -7.56 -4.40 -12.03
C PHE A 30 -6.40 -5.29 -12.49
N ALA A 31 -5.90 -6.17 -11.62
CA ALA A 31 -4.76 -7.02 -11.96
C ALA A 31 -5.16 -8.24 -12.80
N GLY A 32 -6.27 -8.89 -12.48
CA GLY A 32 -6.71 -10.13 -13.11
C GLY A 32 -7.38 -9.93 -14.46
N GLU A 33 -8.29 -8.96 -14.56
CA GLU A 33 -9.06 -8.72 -15.78
C GLU A 33 -8.41 -7.65 -16.66
N ALA A 34 -8.14 -6.48 -16.08
CA ALA A 34 -7.59 -5.34 -16.82
C ALA A 34 -6.07 -5.42 -17.03
N ARG A 35 -5.38 -6.38 -16.41
CA ARG A 35 -3.92 -6.57 -16.47
C ARG A 35 -3.11 -5.34 -16.04
N ILE A 36 -3.66 -4.53 -15.15
CA ILE A 36 -3.00 -3.38 -14.57
C ILE A 36 -2.27 -3.83 -13.29
N PRO A 37 -0.94 -3.65 -13.16
CA PRO A 37 -0.24 -3.99 -11.93
C PRO A 37 -0.78 -3.21 -10.74
N CYS A 38 -1.21 -3.93 -9.69
CA CYS A 38 -1.79 -3.32 -8.49
C CYS A 38 -0.97 -3.59 -7.23
N LEU A 39 -1.00 -2.62 -6.32
CA LEU A 39 -0.53 -2.75 -4.95
C LEU A 39 -1.71 -2.55 -4.01
N HIS A 40 -2.03 -3.57 -3.21
CA HIS A 40 -3.00 -3.45 -2.14
C HIS A 40 -2.27 -3.11 -0.83
N LEU A 41 -2.48 -1.91 -0.31
CA LEU A 41 -1.75 -1.36 0.82
C LEU A 41 -2.70 -0.52 1.68
N GLY A 42 -2.58 -0.61 3.00
CA GLY A 42 -3.38 0.18 3.93
C GLY A 42 -2.78 0.20 5.33
N PRO A 43 -3.34 1.01 6.24
CA PRO A 43 -2.95 0.99 7.64
C PRO A 43 -3.39 -0.33 8.30
N GLU A 44 -2.87 -0.58 9.49
CA GLU A 44 -3.42 -1.60 10.36
C GLU A 44 -4.87 -1.26 10.74
N ARG A 45 -5.71 -2.28 10.81
CA ARG A 45 -7.15 -2.12 11.11
C ARG A 45 -7.68 -3.32 11.87
N GLY A 46 -8.75 -3.12 12.61
CA GLY A 46 -9.44 -4.18 13.35
C GLY A 46 -10.96 -4.05 13.25
N ASN A 47 -11.67 -5.16 13.47
CA ASN A 47 -13.13 -5.23 13.46
C ASN A 47 -13.78 -4.71 12.17
N VAL A 48 -13.15 -4.97 11.02
CA VAL A 48 -13.67 -4.57 9.70
C VAL A 48 -15.09 -5.12 9.52
N HIS A 49 -16.06 -4.25 9.22
CA HIS A 49 -17.48 -4.59 9.11
C HIS A 49 -18.15 -5.06 10.41
N GLN A 50 -17.63 -4.68 11.57
CA GLN A 50 -18.18 -5.01 12.90
C GLN A 50 -18.28 -3.76 13.78
N PRO A 51 -19.10 -3.77 14.86
CA PRO A 51 -19.06 -2.70 15.86
C PRO A 51 -17.65 -2.50 16.42
N ASN A 52 -17.29 -1.25 16.71
CA ASN A 52 -15.95 -0.85 17.14
C ASN A 52 -14.86 -1.14 16.08
N GLU A 53 -15.18 -0.99 14.79
CA GLU A 53 -14.19 -0.88 13.71
C GLU A 53 -13.21 0.25 14.00
N TYR A 54 -11.91 -0.01 13.83
CA TYR A 54 -10.88 0.98 14.16
C TYR A 54 -9.63 0.86 13.27
N THR A 55 -8.86 1.95 13.25
CA THR A 55 -7.49 2.00 12.74
C THR A 55 -6.66 2.75 13.80
N PRO A 56 -5.45 2.27 14.16
CA PRO A 56 -4.60 3.02 15.09
C PRO A 56 -4.11 4.32 14.45
N ILE A 57 -4.17 5.43 15.18
CA ILE A 57 -3.85 6.76 14.65
C ILE A 57 -2.39 6.89 14.21
N GLU A 58 -1.49 6.17 14.87
CA GLU A 58 -0.06 6.10 14.58
C GLU A 58 0.23 5.54 13.19
N TRP A 59 -0.70 4.80 12.58
CA TRP A 59 -0.57 4.28 11.23
C TRP A 59 -0.88 5.32 10.14
N LEU A 60 -1.60 6.41 10.46
CA LEU A 60 -2.03 7.40 9.47
C LEU A 60 -0.85 8.16 8.85
N LEU A 61 0.13 8.54 9.66
CA LEU A 61 1.32 9.24 9.18
C LEU A 61 2.20 8.36 8.26
N PRO A 62 2.66 7.16 8.68
CA PRO A 62 3.50 6.33 7.84
C PRO A 62 2.78 5.88 6.56
N ILE A 63 1.49 5.54 6.61
CA ILE A 63 0.76 5.12 5.40
C ILE A 63 0.65 6.26 4.38
N SER A 64 0.33 7.47 4.85
CA SER A 64 0.24 8.65 3.98
C SER A 64 1.59 8.99 3.35
N LYS A 65 2.67 8.92 4.14
CA LYS A 65 4.04 9.13 3.66
C LYS A 65 4.42 8.09 2.59
N MET A 66 4.06 6.82 2.79
CA MET A 66 4.31 5.78 1.79
C MET A 66 3.58 6.07 0.48
N TYR A 67 2.28 6.42 0.52
CA TYR A 67 1.53 6.78 -0.68
C TYR A 67 2.17 7.95 -1.43
N ALA A 68 2.50 9.04 -0.72
CA ALA A 68 3.14 10.20 -1.32
C ALA A 68 4.50 9.86 -1.95
N MET A 69 5.36 9.12 -1.24
CA MET A 69 6.68 8.74 -1.76
C MET A 69 6.59 7.80 -2.96
N ILE A 70 5.66 6.83 -2.94
CA ILE A 70 5.42 5.93 -4.08
C ILE A 70 4.99 6.75 -5.28
N ALA A 71 4.01 7.65 -5.13
CA ALA A 71 3.53 8.50 -6.21
C ALA A 71 4.64 9.38 -6.77
N THR A 72 5.39 10.09 -5.91
CA THR A 72 6.52 10.94 -6.31
C THR A 72 7.59 10.16 -7.06
N HIS A 73 7.95 8.96 -6.61
CA HIS A 73 8.99 8.16 -7.29
C HIS A 73 8.50 7.47 -8.55
N PHE A 74 7.22 7.10 -8.62
CA PHE A 74 6.63 6.44 -9.77
C PHE A 74 6.34 7.43 -10.90
N LEU A 75 5.74 8.58 -10.57
CA LEU A 75 5.36 9.62 -11.54
C LEU A 75 6.49 10.61 -11.82
N GLY A 76 7.37 10.86 -10.84
CA GLY A 76 8.48 11.80 -10.98
C GLY A 76 9.66 11.28 -11.80
N ARG A 77 9.53 10.13 -12.46
CA ARG A 77 10.46 9.70 -13.51
C ARG A 77 9.92 10.18 -14.86
N ASP A 78 10.24 11.43 -15.20
CA ASP A 78 10.14 11.94 -16.58
C ASP A 78 11.03 13.18 -16.83
N SER A 79 12.26 13.19 -16.29
CA SER A 79 13.24 14.24 -16.64
C SER A 79 14.67 13.78 -16.39
N SER A 80 15.13 12.78 -17.15
CA SER A 80 16.51 12.57 -17.63
C SER A 80 16.64 11.18 -18.26
N GLU A 81 16.21 11.08 -19.52
CA GLU A 81 16.86 10.27 -20.57
C GLU A 81 17.13 11.20 -21.76
#